data_AF-A0A259LNV3-F1
#
_entry.id   AF-A0A259LNV3-F1
#
_cell.length_a   1.000
_cell.length_b   1.000
_cell.length_c   1.000
_cell.angle_alpha   90.00
_cell.angle_beta   90.00
_cell.angle_gamma   90.00
#
_symmetry.space_group_name_H-M   'P 1'
#
loop_
_entity.id
_entity.type
_entity.pdbx_description
1 polymer ?
#
loop_
_entity_poly.entity_id
_entity_poly.type
_entity_poly.pdbx_seq_one_letter_code
_entity_poly.pdbx_strand_id
1 'polypeptide(L)' 'MKLVCISDTHSLHRRIPEIPDGDVLNHAGDCLGQGTLENIEDLNDWLGTLPHRHKIVIAGNHDWAFQETPEQA' A
#
# COMPACT_ATOMS: atom_id res chain seq x y z
N MET A 1 -15.51 -1.27 14.85
CA MET A 1 -14.69 -1.32 13.63
C MET A 1 -14.03 0.03 13.44
N LYS A 2 -12.70 0.07 13.46
CA LYS A 2 -11.86 1.23 13.19
C LYS A 2 -11.17 1.05 11.84
N LEU A 3 -11.33 2.03 10.97
CA LEU A 3 -10.68 2.06 9.66
C LEU A 3 -9.53 3.05 9.72
N VAL A 4 -8.36 2.63 9.23
CA VAL A 4 -7.18 3.48 9.07
C VAL A 4 -6.98 3.71 7.59
N CYS A 5 -7.17 4.94 7.14
CA CYS A 5 -7.13 5.29 5.73
C CYS A 5 -5.87 6.10 5.42
N ILE A 6 -5.10 5.63 4.44
CA ILE A 6 -3.94 6.31 3.87
C ILE A 6 -4.04 6.28 2.34
N SER A 7 -3.25 7.09 1.65
CA SER A 7 -3.24 7.17 0.18
C SER A 7 -1.95 7.84 -0.29
N ASP A 8 -1.66 7.76 -1.58
CA ASP A 8 -0.65 8.59 -2.27
C ASP A 8 0.74 8.51 -1.62
N THR A 9 1.13 7.30 -1.19
CA THR A 9 2.42 7.12 -0.51
C THR A 9 3.60 7.14 -1.47
N HIS A 10 3.42 6.84 -2.76
CA HIS A 10 4.46 6.89 -3.79
C HIS A 10 5.80 6.26 -3.36
N SER A 11 5.76 5.03 -2.82
CA SER A 11 6.93 4.33 -2.24
C SER A 11 7.60 5.01 -1.04
N LEU A 12 6.96 6.00 -0.42
CA LEU A 12 7.43 6.69 0.80
C LEU A 12 6.69 6.22 2.06
N HIS A 13 5.99 5.08 2.01
CA HIS A 13 5.20 4.54 3.12
C HIS A 13 6.01 4.35 4.41
N ARG A 14 7.33 4.09 4.32
CA ARG A 14 8.25 4.00 5.48
C ARG A 14 8.56 5.35 6.15
N ARG A 15 8.19 6.47 5.52
CA ARG A 15 8.35 7.83 6.09
C ARG A 15 7.13 8.29 6.88
N ILE A 16 6.04 7.51 6.87
CA ILE A 16 4.87 7.81 7.69
C ILE A 16 5.27 7.58 9.16
N PRO A 17 5.23 8.60 10.03
CA PRO A 17 5.81 8.50 11.37
C PRO A 17 5.14 7.43 12.25
N GLU A 18 3.80 7.36 12.22
CA GLU A 18 3.02 6.42 13.00
C GLU A 18 1.72 6.10 12.24
N ILE A 19 1.45 4.81 12.05
CA ILE A 19 0.14 4.33 11.60
C ILE A 19 -0.64 3.97 12.86
N PRO A 20 -1.79 4.61 13.14
CA PRO A 20 -2.58 4.30 14.33
C PRO A 20 -3.12 2.87 14.28
N ASP A 21 -3.41 2.29 15.45
CA ASP A 21 -4.06 0.98 15.53
C ASP A 21 -5.49 1.00 14.94
N GLY A 22 -5.83 -0.05 14.20
CA GLY A 22 -7.16 -0.26 13.64
C GLY A 22 -7.47 -1.70 13.24
N ASP A 23 -8.74 -1.96 12.93
CA ASP A 23 -9.20 -3.28 12.49
C ASP A 23 -8.83 -3.54 11.02
N VAL A 24 -8.93 -2.50 10.19
CA VAL A 24 -8.66 -2.54 8.75
C VAL A 24 -7.84 -1.32 8.34
N LEU A 25 -6.73 -1.55 7.64
CA LEU A 25 -6.01 -0.52 6.91
C LEU A 25 -6.50 -0.48 5.46
N ASN A 26 -6.80 0.72 4.95
CA ASN A 26 -7.18 0.96 3.56
C ASN A 26 -6.16 1.92 2.92
N HIS A 27 -5.43 1.46 1.90
CA HIS A 27 -4.60 2.30 1.05
C HIS A 27 -5.37 2.66 -0.23
N ALA A 28 -5.72 3.93 -0.40
CA ALA A 28 -6.68 4.40 -1.39
C ALA A 28 -6.08 4.80 -2.75
N GLY A 29 -5.04 4.09 -3.21
CA GLY A 29 -4.35 4.37 -4.48
C GLY A 29 -3.00 5.07 -4.35
N ASP A 30 -2.22 5.03 -5.44
CA ASP A 30 -0.91 5.67 -5.63
C ASP A 30 0.11 5.26 -4.55
N CYS A 31 0.21 3.95 -4.29
CA CYS A 31 1.17 3.40 -3.35
C CYS A 31 2.59 3.27 -3.92
N LEU A 32 2.74 3.23 -5.24
CA LEU A 32 4.00 2.99 -5.93
C LEU A 32 4.58 4.30 -6.51
N GLY A 33 5.89 4.48 -6.37
CA GLY A 33 6.60 5.65 -6.90
C GLY A 33 6.94 5.51 -8.39
N GLN A 34 7.53 4.38 -8.78
CA GLN A 34 7.86 4.06 -10.18
C GLN A 34 6.91 3.04 -10.81
N GLY A 35 6.00 2.46 -10.02
CA GLY A 35 5.02 1.50 -10.50
C GLY A 35 5.61 0.13 -10.86
N THR A 36 6.74 -0.27 -10.27
CA THR A 36 7.42 -1.56 -10.58
C THR A 36 7.01 -2.69 -9.62
N LEU A 37 7.31 -3.94 -10.00
CA LEU A 37 7.09 -5.11 -9.12
C LEU A 37 7.92 -5.02 -7.83
N GLU A 38 9.15 -4.50 -7.90
CA GLU A 38 9.97 -4.27 -6.70
C GLU A 38 9.32 -3.25 -5.75
N ASN A 39 8.58 -2.26 -6.28
CA ASN A 39 7.80 -1.35 -5.43
C ASN A 39 6.64 -2.08 -4.74
N ILE A 40 6.01 -3.05 -5.41
CA ILE A 40 4.95 -3.89 -4.80
C ILE A 40 5.54 -4.76 -3.69
N GLU A 41 6.69 -5.40 -3.92
CA GLU A 41 7.38 -6.19 -2.90
C GLU A 41 7.70 -5.36 -1.67
N ASP A 42 8.31 -4.18 -1.83
CA ASP A 42 8.62 -3.28 -0.70
C ASP A 42 7.36 -2.81 0.04
N LEU A 43 6.30 -2.46 -0.69
CA LEU A 43 5.00 -2.11 -0.10
C LEU A 43 4.43 -3.28 0.71
N ASN A 44 4.43 -4.49 0.15
CA ASN A 44 3.88 -5.68 0.78
C ASN A 44 4.66 -6.06 2.05
N ASP A 45 5.98 -5.99 2.00
CA ASP A 45 6.85 -6.19 3.16
C ASP A 45 6.52 -5.19 4.28
N TRP A 46 6.34 -3.91 3.94
CA TRP A 46 5.92 -2.89 4.91
C TRP A 46 4.52 -3.15 5.46
N LEU A 47 3.53 -3.46 4.63
CA LEU A 47 2.17 -3.81 5.07
C LEU A 47 2.19 -5.03 6.02
N GLY A 48 3.08 -5.99 5.78
CA GLY A 48 3.31 -7.16 6.63
C GLY A 48 3.73 -6.81 8.06
N THR A 49 4.38 -5.66 8.27
CA THR A 49 4.79 -5.19 9.61
C THR A 49 3.65 -4.59 10.44
N LEU A 50 2.56 -4.17 9.80
CA LEU A 50 1.50 -3.43 10.48
C LEU A 50 0.54 -4.38 11.22
N PRO A 51 0.04 -4.00 12.41
CA PRO A 51 -0.77 -4.89 13.27
C PRO A 51 -2.20 -5.12 12.78
N HIS A 52 -2.66 -4.36 11.78
CA HIS A 52 -4.01 -4.44 11.24
C HIS A 52 -4.33 -5.84 10.74
N ARG A 53 -5.48 -6.39 11.17
CA ARG A 53 -5.92 -7.74 10.78
C ARG A 53 -6.16 -7.84 9.28
N HIS A 54 -6.74 -6.80 8.69
CA HIS A 54 -6.99 -6.71 7.26
C HIS A 54 -6.28 -5.50 6.68
N LYS A 55 -5.71 -5.66 5.48
CA LYS A 55 -5.17 -4.58 4.67
C LYS A 55 -5.84 -4.64 3.30
N ILE A 56 -6.46 -3.54 2.89
CA ILE A 56 -7.08 -3.38 1.58
C ILE A 56 -6.22 -2.36 0.84
N VAL A 57 -5.82 -2.70 -0.39
CA VAL A 57 -5.10 -1.81 -1.29
C VAL A 57 -5.90 -1.75 -2.57
N ILE A 58 -6.12 -0.54 -3.06
CA ILE A 58 -6.60 -0.30 -4.42
C ILE A 58 -5.50 0.43 -5.20
N ALA A 59 -5.39 0.15 -6.49
CA ALA A 59 -4.46 0.84 -7.36
C ALA A 59 -4.95 2.25 -7.70
N GLY A 60 -4.02 3.20 -7.78
CA GLY A 60 -4.19 4.52 -8.37
C GLY A 60 -3.56 4.59 -9.77
N ASN A 61 -3.44 5.80 -10.33
CA ASN A 61 -2.93 6.00 -11.69
C ASN A 61 -1.40 5.91 -11.82
N HIS A 62 -0.67 5.89 -10.70
CA HIS A 62 0.79 5.69 -10.66
C HIS A 62 1.22 4.24 -10.44
N ASP A 63 0.27 3.33 -10.15
CA ASP A 63 0.58 1.96 -9.76
C ASP A 63 0.60 1.00 -10.97
N TRP A 64 1.45 1.32 -11.96
CA TRP A 64 1.42 0.68 -13.29
C TRP A 64 1.58 -0.84 -13.29
N ALA A 65 2.36 -1.43 -12.37
CA ALA A 65 2.51 -2.87 -12.25
C ALA A 65 1.18 -3.61 -12.07
N PHE A 66 0.18 -3.02 -11.39
CA PHE A 66 -1.16 -3.63 -11.28
C PHE A 66 -1.93 -3.61 -12.61
N GLN A 67 -1.60 -2.71 -13.53
CA GLN A 67 -2.22 -2.63 -14.85
C GLN A 67 -1.46 -3.45 -15.89
N GLU A 68 -0.13 -3.34 -15.92
CA GLU A 68 0.72 -3.91 -16.98
C GLU A 68 1.04 -5.39 -16.74
N THR A 69 1.18 -5.79 -15.47
CA THR A 69 1.56 -7.15 -15.07
C THR A 69 0.69 -7.68 -13.91
N PRO A 70 -0.65 -7.68 -14.04
CA PRO A 70 -1.57 -8.01 -12.94
C PRO A 70 -1.41 -9.43 -12.39
N GLU A 71 -0.89 -10.37 -13.18
CA GLU A 71 -0.68 -11.76 -12.73
C GLU A 71 0.52 -11.92 -11.79
N GLN A 72 1.44 -10.94 -11.78
CA GLN A 72 2.65 -10.93 -10.94
C GLN A 72 2.51 -9.99 -9.73
N ALA A 73 1.49 -9.13 -9.73
CA ALA A 73 1.23 -8.10 -8.74
C ALA A 73 0.43 -8.61 -7.53
#